data_AF-A0A7C5ADN0-F1
#
_entry.id   AF-A0A7C5ADN0-F1
#
_cell.length_a   1.000
_cell.length_b   1.000
_cell.length_c   1.000
_cell.angle_alpha   90.00
_cell.angle_beta   90.00
_cell.angle_gamma   90.00
#
_symmetry.space_group_name_H-M   'P 1'
#
loop_
_entity.id
_entity.type
_entity.pdbx_description
1 polymer ?
#
loop_
_entity_poly.entity_id
_entity_poly.type
_entity_poly.pdbx_seq_one_letter_code
_entity_poly.pdbx_strand_id
1 'polypeptide(L)'
;MKITFHLLATVLLMSLLGAATSPGGLITTAPSSASGGSQVTVTGSSSGPGSTTVDVSDDIGSIPHTVTWDGNRFTIVFTMPDVAPPNTVTVLVKDGNCTDSADIRTT
;
A
#
# COMPACT_ATOMS: atom_id res chain seq x y z
N MET A 1 33.27 11.43 -30.77
CA MET A 1 33.04 9.97 -30.68
C MET A 1 32.14 9.74 -29.48
N LYS A 2 30.85 9.44 -29.71
CA LYS A 2 29.80 9.46 -28.67
C LYS A 2 29.50 8.01 -28.28
N ILE A 3 29.83 7.62 -27.05
CA ILE A 3 29.60 6.27 -26.52
C ILE A 3 28.14 6.18 -26.07
N THR A 4 27.38 5.30 -26.69
CA THR A 4 25.99 5.01 -26.36
C THR A 4 25.95 3.98 -25.22
N PHE A 5 25.56 4.41 -24.02
CA PHE A 5 25.18 3.49 -22.95
C PHE A 5 23.69 3.15 -23.09
N HIS A 6 23.37 1.89 -23.39
CA HIS A 6 22.02 1.35 -23.23
C HIS A 6 21.79 1.06 -21.74
N LEU A 7 21.29 2.05 -21.01
CA LEU A 7 20.75 1.81 -19.67
C LEU A 7 19.30 1.31 -19.85
N LEU A 8 19.11 0.01 -19.70
CA LEU A 8 17.79 -0.59 -19.49
C LEU A 8 17.33 -0.18 -18.08
N ALA A 9 16.91 1.08 -17.94
CA ALA A 9 16.31 1.58 -16.72
C ALA A 9 14.87 1.05 -16.70
N THR A 10 14.66 -0.11 -16.06
CA THR A 10 13.33 -0.53 -15.61
C THR A 10 12.79 0.61 -14.75
N VAL A 11 11.84 1.35 -15.31
CA VAL A 11 11.16 2.47 -14.66
C VAL A 11 10.34 1.89 -13.51
N LEU A 12 10.95 1.81 -12.33
CA LEU A 12 10.22 1.69 -11.08
C LEU A 12 9.50 3.02 -10.88
N LEU A 13 8.26 3.11 -11.37
CA LEU A 13 7.39 4.26 -11.20
C LEU A 13 6.99 4.33 -9.72
N MET A 14 7.89 4.82 -8.85
CA MET A 14 7.55 5.23 -7.49
C MET A 14 6.73 6.51 -7.59
N SER A 15 5.43 6.36 -7.85
CA SER A 15 4.45 7.44 -7.69
C SER A 15 4.34 7.79 -6.20
N LEU A 16 5.15 8.76 -5.79
CA LEU A 16 5.13 9.39 -4.48
C LEU A 16 3.91 10.32 -4.35
N LEU A 17 2.70 9.77 -4.36
CA LEU A 17 1.47 10.53 -4.10
C LEU A 17 1.13 10.47 -2.62
N GLY A 18 1.56 11.48 -1.87
CA GLY A 18 1.03 11.88 -0.55
C GLY A 18 0.84 10.77 0.48
N ALA A 19 1.81 10.61 1.38
CA ALA A 19 1.67 9.75 2.55
C ALA A 19 0.52 10.25 3.44
N ALA A 20 -0.56 9.48 3.52
CA ALA A 20 -1.55 9.67 4.58
C ALA A 20 -0.97 9.12 5.89
N THR A 21 -0.80 9.97 6.91
CA THR A 21 -0.51 9.55 8.28
C THR A 21 -1.83 9.26 8.99
N SER A 22 -2.07 8.04 9.42
CA SER A 22 -3.35 7.66 10.01
C SER A 22 -3.33 7.74 11.56
N PRO A 23 -4.49 7.99 12.19
CA PRO A 23 -4.59 8.38 13.60
C PRO A 23 -4.19 7.29 14.60
N GLY A 24 -4.13 6.02 14.18
CA GLY A 24 -3.64 4.91 15.00
C GLY A 24 -2.11 4.77 15.03
N GLY A 25 -1.39 5.46 14.14
CA GLY A 25 0.07 5.45 14.05
C GLY A 25 0.68 4.12 13.60
N LEU A 26 -0.13 3.15 13.18
CA LEU A 26 0.31 1.87 12.66
C LEU A 26 0.73 2.01 11.19
N ILE A 27 -0.08 2.65 10.35
CA ILE A 27 0.27 2.93 8.96
C ILE A 27 1.06 4.24 8.92
N THR A 28 2.29 4.16 8.42
CA THR A 28 3.19 5.33 8.33
C THR A 28 3.21 5.93 6.93
N THR A 29 2.98 5.10 5.91
CA THR A 29 3.00 5.54 4.51
C THR A 29 1.98 4.75 3.71
N ALA A 30 1.06 5.47 3.05
CA ALA A 30 0.14 4.93 2.05
C ALA A 30 -0.09 6.00 0.99
N PRO A 31 -0.20 5.64 -0.30
CA PRO A 31 -0.56 6.61 -1.32
C PRO A 31 -2.02 7.04 -1.17
N SER A 32 -2.36 8.26 -1.54
CA SER A 32 -3.76 8.72 -1.55
C SER A 32 -4.54 8.27 -2.78
N SER A 33 -3.84 7.91 -3.87
CA SER A 33 -4.44 7.38 -5.09
C SER A 33 -3.48 6.53 -5.92
N ALA A 34 -4.02 5.65 -6.75
CA ALA A 34 -3.29 4.81 -7.70
C ALA A 34 -4.14 4.50 -8.95
N SER A 35 -3.49 4.26 -10.09
CA SER A 35 -4.19 3.83 -11.30
C SER A 35 -4.58 2.35 -11.22
N GLY A 36 -5.72 2.00 -11.83
CA GLY A 36 -6.17 0.61 -11.98
C GLY A 36 -5.06 -0.29 -12.55
N GLY A 37 -4.89 -1.47 -11.96
CA GLY A 37 -3.84 -2.43 -12.33
C GLY A 37 -2.43 -2.10 -11.82
N SER A 38 -2.22 -0.94 -11.18
CA SER A 38 -0.91 -0.59 -10.61
C SER A 38 -0.66 -1.30 -9.29
N GLN A 39 0.61 -1.64 -9.01
CA GLN A 39 1.00 -2.14 -7.70
C GLN A 39 1.00 -1.00 -6.66
N VAL A 40 0.39 -1.25 -5.51
CA VAL A 40 0.34 -0.32 -4.38
C VAL A 40 1.16 -0.91 -3.23
N THR A 41 1.90 -0.04 -2.55
CA THR A 41 2.67 -0.38 -1.35
C THR A 41 2.25 0.50 -0.19
N VAL A 42 1.89 -0.12 0.93
CA VAL A 42 1.57 0.52 2.20
C VAL A 42 2.55 0.00 3.25
N THR A 43 3.15 0.90 4.01
CA THR A 43 4.10 0.52 5.07
C THR A 43 3.64 1.03 6.42
N GLY A 44 4.04 0.32 7.46
CA GLY A 44 3.74 0.71 8.81
C GLY A 44 4.60 0.02 9.86
N SER A 45 4.24 0.18 11.11
CA SER A 45 4.90 -0.42 12.26
C SER A 45 3.88 -0.86 13.29
N SER A 46 4.10 -2.01 13.91
CA SER A 46 3.26 -2.52 15.00
C SER A 46 4.09 -3.20 16.08
N SER A 47 3.43 -3.74 17.10
CA SER A 47 4.07 -4.57 18.13
C SER A 47 4.68 -5.88 17.60
N GLY A 48 4.39 -6.27 16.35
CA GLY A 48 4.95 -7.45 15.68
C GLY A 48 3.89 -8.32 14.99
N PRO A 49 4.30 -9.35 14.23
CA PRO A 49 3.39 -10.16 13.40
C PRO A 49 2.37 -10.98 14.20
N GLY A 50 2.71 -11.40 15.43
CA GLY A 50 1.89 -12.35 16.20
C GLY A 50 0.53 -11.83 16.67
N SER A 51 0.30 -10.51 16.61
CA SER A 51 -0.92 -9.85 17.09
C SER A 51 -1.53 -8.89 16.05
N THR A 52 -0.90 -8.75 14.88
CA THR A 52 -1.32 -7.78 13.86
C THR A 52 -2.11 -8.46 12.77
N THR A 53 -3.33 -7.98 12.53
CA THR A 53 -4.15 -8.38 11.39
C THR A 53 -4.17 -7.27 10.35
N VAL A 54 -4.05 -7.64 9.08
CA VAL A 54 -4.17 -6.74 7.94
C VAL A 54 -5.33 -7.22 7.09
N ASP A 55 -6.18 -6.28 6.69
CA ASP A 55 -7.22 -6.48 5.67
C ASP A 55 -7.07 -5.41 4.59
N VAL A 56 -7.32 -5.80 3.35
CA VAL A 56 -7.31 -4.90 2.20
C VAL A 56 -8.56 -5.20 1.41
N SER A 57 -9.43 -4.22 1.23
CA SER A 57 -10.73 -4.41 0.58
C SER A 57 -11.17 -3.17 -0.17
N ASP A 58 -12.08 -3.37 -1.13
CA ASP A 58 -12.85 -2.31 -1.77
C ASP A 58 -14.36 -2.52 -1.53
N ASP A 59 -15.19 -1.77 -2.24
CA ASP A 59 -16.66 -1.86 -2.16
C ASP A 59 -17.22 -3.22 -2.62
N ILE A 60 -16.43 -4.03 -3.34
CA ILE A 60 -16.81 -5.35 -3.87
C ILE A 60 -16.40 -6.45 -2.90
N GLY A 61 -15.22 -6.34 -2.27
CA GLY A 61 -14.77 -7.27 -1.26
C GLY A 61 -13.27 -7.25 -1.00
N SER A 62 -12.76 -8.35 -0.43
CA SER A 62 -11.34 -8.48 -0.08
C SER A 62 -10.45 -8.55 -1.32
N ILE A 63 -9.34 -7.82 -1.28
CA ILE A 63 -8.31 -7.76 -2.32
C ILE A 63 -7.15 -8.66 -1.92
N PRO A 64 -6.69 -9.56 -2.82
CA PRO A 64 -5.47 -10.33 -2.59
C PRO A 64 -4.28 -9.41 -2.34
N HIS A 65 -3.58 -9.64 -1.23
CA HIS A 65 -2.45 -8.84 -0.81
C HIS A 65 -1.38 -9.72 -0.16
N THR A 66 -0.16 -9.20 -0.09
CA THR A 66 0.96 -9.82 0.62
C THR A 66 1.39 -8.89 1.75
N VAL A 67 1.68 -9.48 2.92
CA VAL A 67 2.29 -8.76 4.04
C VAL A 67 3.67 -9.35 4.30
N THR A 68 4.68 -8.50 4.34
CA THR A 68 6.05 -8.87 4.72
C THR A 68 6.46 -8.12 5.97
N TRP A 69 7.24 -8.79 6.82
CA TRP A 69 7.67 -8.27 8.12
C TRP A 69 9.19 -8.17 8.19
N ASP A 70 9.67 -7.05 8.69
CA ASP A 70 11.06 -6.82 9.08
C ASP A 70 11.08 -6.32 10.53
N GLY A 71 11.16 -7.28 11.46
CA GLY A 71 10.96 -7.05 12.88
C GLY A 71 9.55 -6.49 13.16
N ASN A 72 9.50 -5.24 13.62
CA ASN A 72 8.27 -4.53 13.98
C ASN A 72 7.68 -3.73 12.80
N ARG A 73 8.33 -3.72 11.64
CA ARG A 73 7.83 -3.05 10.44
C ARG A 73 7.11 -4.03 9.54
N PHE A 74 6.03 -3.56 8.93
CA PHE A 74 5.30 -4.31 7.91
C PHE A 74 5.26 -3.55 6.59
N THR A 75 5.25 -4.31 5.51
CA THR A 75 5.00 -3.83 4.15
C THR A 75 3.86 -4.65 3.54
N ILE A 76 2.79 -3.96 3.15
CA ILE A 76 1.61 -4.51 2.49
C ILE A 76 1.69 -4.17 1.02
N VAL A 77 1.56 -5.18 0.16
CA VAL A 77 1.59 -5.01 -1.29
C VAL A 77 0.33 -5.63 -1.89
N PHE A 78 -0.35 -4.88 -2.76
CA PHE A 78 -1.52 -5.36 -3.50
C PHE A 78 -1.58 -4.71 -4.88
N THR A 79 -2.46 -5.20 -5.74
CA THR A 79 -2.72 -4.60 -7.06
C THR A 79 -4.02 -3.81 -6.98
N MET A 80 -3.98 -2.55 -7.41
CA MET A 80 -5.17 -1.70 -7.47
C MET A 80 -6.20 -2.34 -8.41
N PRO A 81 -7.45 -2.56 -7.99
CA PRO A 81 -8.49 -3.09 -8.87
C PRO A 81 -8.67 -2.20 -10.10
N ASP A 82 -8.75 -2.82 -11.28
CA ASP A 82 -9.04 -2.13 -12.54
C ASP A 82 -10.57 -2.06 -12.73
N VAL A 83 -11.19 -1.21 -11.93
CA VAL A 83 -12.64 -0.97 -11.95
C VAL A 83 -12.92 0.50 -12.28
N ALA A 84 -14.07 0.77 -12.88
CA ALA A 84 -14.45 2.12 -13.28
C ALA A 84 -14.47 3.07 -12.05
N PRO A 85 -13.78 4.21 -12.10
CA PRO A 85 -13.80 5.19 -11.00
C PRO A 85 -15.19 5.80 -10.76
N PRO A 86 -15.50 6.23 -9.52
CA PRO A 86 -14.63 6.22 -8.34
C PRO A 86 -14.70 4.88 -7.59
N ASN A 87 -13.55 4.26 -7.35
CA ASN A 87 -13.40 3.12 -6.45
C ASN A 87 -12.37 3.44 -5.37
N THR A 88 -12.64 3.04 -4.13
CA THR A 88 -11.75 3.27 -2.99
C THR A 88 -11.32 1.92 -2.42
N VAL A 89 -10.01 1.75 -2.26
CA VAL A 89 -9.44 0.61 -1.54
C VAL A 89 -9.09 1.06 -0.14
N THR A 90 -9.63 0.38 0.87
CA THR A 90 -9.31 0.59 2.27
C THR A 90 -8.32 -0.48 2.72
N VAL A 91 -7.18 -0.05 3.24
CA VAL A 91 -6.23 -0.89 3.99
C VAL A 91 -6.51 -0.71 5.46
N LEU A 92 -6.90 -1.77 6.15
CA LEU A 92 -7.15 -1.78 7.58
C LEU A 92 -6.05 -2.60 8.28
N VAL A 93 -5.38 -1.99 9.25
CA VAL A 93 -4.39 -2.65 10.10
C VAL A 93 -4.86 -2.57 11.54
N LYS A 94 -4.87 -3.71 12.23
CA LYS A 94 -5.21 -3.78 13.64
C LYS A 94 -4.12 -4.53 14.39
N ASP A 95 -3.59 -3.91 15.44
CA ASP A 95 -2.88 -4.63 16.49
C ASP A 95 -3.78 -4.73 17.72
N GLY A 96 -3.41 -5.53 18.72
CA GLY A 96 -4.25 -5.78 19.90
C GLY A 96 -4.76 -4.52 20.63
N ASN A 97 -4.17 -3.35 20.36
CA ASN A 97 -4.46 -2.10 21.06
C ASN A 97 -5.00 -0.99 20.13
N CYS A 98 -4.64 -1.01 18.85
CA CYS A 98 -4.94 0.05 17.90
C CYS A 98 -5.52 -0.52 16.60
N THR A 99 -6.48 0.22 16.02
CA THR A 99 -6.95 0.01 14.66
C THR A 99 -6.61 1.24 13.84
N ASP A 100 -6.14 1.03 12.63
CA ASP A 100 -5.66 2.08 11.75
C ASP A 100 -6.01 1.79 10.31
N SER A 101 -6.32 2.82 9.52
CA SER A 101 -6.75 2.64 8.13
C SER A 101 -6.19 3.68 7.18
N ALA A 102 -5.99 3.28 5.93
CA ALA A 102 -5.63 4.15 4.82
C ALA A 102 -6.53 3.88 3.62
N ASP A 103 -7.12 4.95 3.07
CA ASP A 103 -7.96 4.89 1.88
C ASP A 103 -7.17 5.36 0.66
N ILE A 104 -7.15 4.54 -0.39
CA ILE A 104 -6.46 4.78 -1.65
C ILE A 104 -7.51 4.85 -2.76
N ARG A 105 -7.58 5.96 -3.48
CA ARG A 105 -8.57 6.15 -4.57
C ARG A 105 -8.04 5.68 -5.92
N THR A 106 -8.90 5.07 -6.72
CA THR A 106 -8.59 4.74 -8.11
C THR A 106 -8.70 5.99 -8.98
N THR A 107 -7.68 6.25 -9.81
CA THR A 107 -7.61 7.40 -10.74
C THR A 107 -7.41 6.98 -12.18
#